data_AF-A0A257JZZ6-F1
#
_entry.id   AF-A0A257JZZ6-F1
#
_cell.length_a   1.000
_cell.length_b   1.000
_cell.length_c   1.000
_cell.angle_alpha   90.00
_cell.angle_beta   90.00
_cell.angle_gamma   90.00
#
_symmetry.space_group_name_H-M   'P 1'
#
loop_
_entity.id
_entity.type
_entity.pdbx_description
1 polymer ?
#
loop_
_entity_poly.entity_id
_entity_poly.type
_entity_poly.pdbx_seq_one_letter_code
_entity_poly.pdbx_strand_id
1 'polypeptide(L)'
;MSELGPSPLTAGDLNLSVADARAAIHAALRPITGTEVVALRDALVRVLADDLDSTMDVPPHDNSARDGYAFDGAALQADAPLVLTCVATVYAGAPFAGTLAAGQCVRIMTGAVMPAGLDTVVPQELCSASGDQVTIAPGTLRRGENRRRRGEDLALGQPALRAGRL
;
A
#
# COMPACT_ATOMS: atom_id res chain seq x y z
N MET A 1 -46.36 -11.28 8.84
CA MET A 1 -45.93 -10.89 10.22
C MET A 1 -45.79 -12.12 11.13
N SER A 2 -45.27 -13.26 10.66
CA SER A 2 -45.37 -14.54 11.41
C SER A 2 -44.09 -15.39 11.38
N GLU A 3 -42.90 -14.79 11.40
CA GLU A 3 -41.64 -15.56 11.42
C GLU A 3 -40.61 -15.07 12.45
N LEU A 4 -41.10 -14.45 13.52
CA LEU A 4 -40.28 -14.15 14.69
C LEU A 4 -40.77 -15.10 15.76
N GLY A 5 -39.94 -16.06 16.17
CA GLY A 5 -40.28 -17.03 17.21
C GLY A 5 -40.63 -16.36 18.56
N PRO A 6 -40.86 -17.14 19.63
CA PRO A 6 -41.26 -16.57 20.92
C PRO A 6 -40.24 -15.52 21.40
N SER A 7 -40.71 -14.28 21.56
CA SER A 7 -39.90 -13.14 22.02
C SER A 7 -40.53 -12.52 23.27
N PRO A 8 -39.74 -12.09 24.27
CA PRO A 8 -40.27 -11.38 25.44
C PRO A 8 -41.00 -10.08 25.04
N LEU A 9 -40.66 -9.49 23.88
CA LEU A 9 -41.37 -8.35 23.31
C LEU A 9 -42.79 -8.70 22.83
N THR A 10 -42.99 -9.92 22.34
CA THR A 10 -44.31 -10.42 21.91
C THR A 10 -45.17 -10.91 23.07
N ALA A 11 -44.54 -11.26 24.20
CA ALA A 11 -45.22 -11.71 25.42
C ALA A 11 -45.76 -10.55 26.28
N GLY A 12 -45.42 -9.30 25.95
CA GLY A 12 -45.94 -8.11 26.63
C GLY A 12 -45.39 -7.90 28.04
N ASP A 13 -44.19 -8.41 28.34
CA ASP A 13 -43.56 -8.19 29.64
C ASP A 13 -43.15 -6.72 29.82
N LEU A 14 -43.79 -6.04 30.77
CA LEU A 14 -43.59 -4.61 31.04
C LEU A 14 -42.37 -4.32 31.91
N ASN A 15 -41.68 -5.36 32.43
CA ASN A 15 -40.51 -5.24 33.31
C ASN A 15 -39.19 -5.64 32.62
N LEU A 16 -39.10 -5.46 31.30
CA LEU A 16 -37.90 -5.80 30.53
C LEU A 16 -36.81 -4.74 30.70
N SER A 17 -35.57 -5.15 30.99
CA SER A 17 -34.43 -4.22 31.00
C SER A 17 -34.13 -3.73 29.58
N VAL A 18 -33.49 -2.56 29.45
CA VAL A 18 -33.05 -2.04 28.13
C VAL A 18 -32.11 -3.03 27.42
N ALA A 19 -31.27 -3.75 28.16
CA ALA A 19 -30.37 -4.74 27.60
C ALA A 19 -31.14 -5.94 27.02
N ASP A 20 -32.10 -6.47 27.77
CA ASP A 20 -32.93 -7.60 27.36
C ASP A 20 -33.84 -7.22 26.17
N ALA A 21 -34.37 -6.00 26.17
CA ALA A 21 -35.13 -5.45 25.05
C ALA A 21 -34.28 -5.37 23.77
N ARG A 22 -33.05 -4.85 23.87
CA ARG A 22 -32.13 -4.80 22.72
C ARG A 22 -31.76 -6.19 22.22
N ALA A 23 -31.46 -7.12 23.12
CA ALA A 23 -31.15 -8.50 22.74
C ALA A 23 -32.32 -9.16 22.00
N ALA A 24 -33.55 -8.98 22.50
CA ALA A 24 -34.75 -9.50 21.85
C ALA A 24 -35.02 -8.86 20.48
N ILE A 25 -34.76 -7.56 20.32
CA ILE A 25 -34.82 -6.88 19.01
C ILE A 25 -33.78 -7.48 18.06
N HIS A 26 -32.51 -7.57 18.47
CA HIS A 26 -31.44 -8.10 17.61
C HIS A 26 -31.70 -9.55 17.18
N ALA A 27 -32.22 -10.39 18.09
CA ALA A 27 -32.58 -11.78 17.79
C ALA A 27 -33.71 -11.91 16.75
N ALA A 28 -34.56 -10.88 16.64
CA ALA A 28 -35.64 -10.83 15.67
C ALA A 28 -35.22 -10.26 14.30
N LEU A 29 -34.09 -9.55 14.22
CA LEU A 29 -33.65 -8.93 12.97
C LEU A 29 -32.94 -9.96 12.08
N ARG A 30 -33.28 -9.95 10.78
CA ARG A 30 -32.52 -10.64 9.74
C ARG A 30 -31.84 -9.60 8.86
N PRO A 31 -30.55 -9.75 8.53
CA PRO A 31 -29.89 -8.87 7.57
C PRO A 31 -30.62 -8.87 6.22
N ILE A 32 -30.64 -7.71 5.55
CA ILE A 32 -31.09 -7.63 4.17
C ILE A 32 -30.02 -8.31 3.31
N THR A 33 -30.42 -9.32 2.53
CA THR A 33 -29.51 -10.10 1.66
C THR A 33 -29.59 -9.70 0.19
N GLY A 34 -30.53 -8.81 -0.17
CA GLY A 34 -30.61 -8.25 -1.51
C GLY A 34 -29.41 -7.36 -1.80
N THR A 35 -28.77 -7.58 -2.94
CA THR A 35 -27.59 -6.82 -3.38
C THR A 35 -27.89 -6.12 -4.69
N GLU A 36 -27.22 -5.00 -4.92
CA GLU A 36 -27.22 -4.30 -6.20
C GLU A 36 -25.80 -3.79 -6.49
N VAL A 37 -25.45 -3.76 -7.78
CA VAL A 37 -24.21 -3.14 -8.23
C VAL A 37 -24.51 -1.68 -8.53
N VAL A 38 -23.80 -0.78 -7.84
CA VAL A 38 -23.93 0.66 -8.01
C VAL A 38 -22.62 1.26 -8.48
N ALA A 39 -22.67 2.47 -9.07
CA ALA A 39 -21.47 3.23 -9.35
C ALA A 39 -20.80 3.67 -8.03
N LEU A 40 -19.47 3.77 -8.01
CA LEU A 40 -18.72 4.17 -6.80
C LEU A 40 -19.19 5.51 -6.21
N ARG A 41 -19.67 6.43 -7.06
CA ARG A 41 -20.18 7.74 -6.63
C ARG A 41 -21.48 7.63 -5.82
N ASP A 42 -22.22 6.54 -5.99
CA ASP A 42 -23.49 6.26 -5.29
C ASP A 42 -23.33 5.23 -4.16
N ALA A 43 -22.08 4.81 -3.90
CA ALA A 43 -21.74 3.81 -2.90
C ALA A 43 -21.58 4.40 -1.48
N LEU A 44 -21.52 5.72 -1.34
CA LEU A 44 -21.36 6.36 -0.03
C LEU A 44 -22.54 6.01 0.89
N VAL A 45 -22.24 5.63 2.15
CA VAL A 45 -23.24 5.18 3.16
C VAL A 45 -23.92 3.85 2.82
N ARG A 46 -23.45 3.11 1.81
CA ARG A 46 -23.92 1.75 1.53
C ARG A 46 -23.01 0.72 2.18
N VAL A 47 -23.58 -0.45 2.47
CA VAL A 47 -22.83 -1.57 3.04
C VAL A 47 -22.35 -2.48 1.93
N LEU A 48 -21.07 -2.77 1.91
CA LEU A 48 -20.45 -3.67 0.95
C LEU A 48 -20.95 -5.11 1.15
N ALA A 49 -21.46 -5.72 0.09
CA ALA A 49 -22.08 -7.04 0.15
C ALA A 49 -21.07 -8.20 0.26
N ASP A 50 -20.00 -8.13 -0.52
CA ASP A 50 -18.96 -9.16 -0.63
C ASP A 50 -17.57 -8.55 -0.39
N ASP A 51 -16.58 -9.39 -0.07
CA ASP A 51 -15.18 -8.93 -0.01
C ASP A 51 -14.75 -8.37 -1.37
N LEU A 52 -14.04 -7.24 -1.36
CA LEU A 52 -13.42 -6.66 -2.54
C LEU A 52 -11.94 -6.99 -2.54
N ASP A 53 -11.56 -7.97 -3.35
CA ASP A 53 -10.18 -8.36 -3.55
C ASP A 53 -9.47 -7.43 -4.54
N SER A 54 -8.17 -7.19 -4.31
CA SER A 54 -7.35 -6.40 -5.21
C SER A 54 -7.14 -7.12 -6.54
N THR A 55 -7.39 -6.44 -7.65
CA THR A 55 -7.12 -6.95 -9.00
C THR A 55 -5.70 -6.65 -9.49
N MET A 56 -4.89 -5.98 -8.68
CA MET A 56 -3.50 -5.63 -8.98
C MET A 56 -2.65 -5.50 -7.71
N ASP A 57 -1.34 -5.52 -7.86
CA ASP A 57 -0.44 -5.10 -6.79
C ASP A 57 -0.42 -3.57 -6.69
N VAL A 58 -0.38 -3.07 -5.46
CA VAL A 58 -0.21 -1.66 -5.14
C VAL A 58 1.00 -1.53 -4.21
N PRO A 59 2.08 -0.86 -4.66
CA PRO A 59 2.34 -0.42 -6.04
C PRO A 59 2.50 -1.61 -7.01
N PRO A 60 2.31 -1.40 -8.34
CA PRO A 60 2.39 -2.48 -9.34
C PRO A 60 3.82 -2.95 -9.62
N HIS A 61 4.82 -2.12 -9.28
CA HIS A 61 6.24 -2.37 -9.47
C HIS A 61 7.01 -1.85 -8.25
N ASP A 62 8.24 -2.33 -8.07
CA ASP A 62 9.17 -1.68 -7.15
C ASP A 62 9.43 -0.25 -7.63
N ASN A 63 9.25 0.74 -6.75
CA ASN A 63 9.44 2.15 -7.10
C ASN A 63 10.14 2.95 -6.00
N SER A 64 10.64 4.12 -6.37
CA SER A 64 11.33 4.99 -5.43
C SER A 64 10.35 5.66 -4.47
N ALA A 65 10.66 5.62 -3.17
CA ALA A 65 9.93 6.36 -2.13
C ALA A 65 10.34 7.84 -2.04
N ARG A 66 11.48 8.21 -2.65
CA ARG A 66 12.12 9.54 -2.51
C ARG A 66 12.71 10.02 -3.83
N ASP A 67 12.94 11.32 -3.94
CA ASP A 67 13.78 11.89 -4.99
C ASP A 67 15.25 11.72 -4.59
N GLY A 68 16.07 11.17 -5.48
CA GLY A 68 17.43 10.80 -5.11
C GLY A 68 18.21 10.07 -6.19
N TYR A 69 19.09 9.17 -5.78
CA TYR A 69 19.89 8.34 -6.67
C TYR A 69 19.67 6.85 -6.34
N ALA A 70 19.21 6.09 -7.32
CA ALA A 70 19.07 4.64 -7.22
C ALA A 70 20.38 3.95 -7.58
N PHE A 71 20.74 2.92 -6.82
CA PHE A 71 21.95 2.12 -7.01
C PHE A 71 21.79 0.70 -6.42
N ASP A 72 22.76 -0.17 -6.68
CA ASP A 72 22.84 -1.50 -6.05
C ASP A 72 23.35 -1.34 -4.61
N GLY A 73 22.49 -1.57 -3.64
CA GLY A 73 22.83 -1.43 -2.22
C GLY A 73 23.90 -2.40 -1.73
N ALA A 74 24.25 -3.43 -2.49
CA ALA A 74 25.41 -4.27 -2.20
C ALA A 74 26.75 -3.52 -2.29
N ALA A 75 26.78 -2.37 -2.97
CA ALA A 75 27.96 -1.52 -3.06
C ALA A 75 28.25 -0.73 -1.76
N LEU A 76 27.28 -0.62 -0.84
CA LEU A 76 27.47 0.08 0.44
C LEU A 76 28.62 -0.54 1.23
N GLN A 77 29.52 0.30 1.73
CA GLN A 77 30.62 -0.08 2.61
C GLN A 77 30.36 0.48 4.02
N ALA A 78 30.72 -0.30 5.04
CA ALA A 78 30.52 0.10 6.43
C ALA A 78 31.43 1.27 6.84
N ASP A 79 32.68 1.27 6.34
CA ASP A 79 33.74 2.15 6.83
C ASP A 79 34.31 3.10 5.77
N ALA A 80 33.72 3.13 4.56
CA ALA A 80 34.20 3.95 3.45
C ALA A 80 33.04 4.65 2.72
N PRO A 81 33.24 5.87 2.23
CA PRO A 81 32.26 6.52 1.38
C PRO A 81 32.10 5.75 0.07
N LEU A 82 30.86 5.64 -0.40
CA LEU A 82 30.55 5.09 -1.71
C LEU A 82 30.48 6.23 -2.72
N VAL A 83 31.24 6.09 -3.81
CA VAL A 83 31.26 7.05 -4.92
C VAL A 83 30.69 6.38 -6.16
N LEU A 84 29.70 7.01 -6.78
CA LEU A 84 28.98 6.49 -7.95
C LEU A 84 28.95 7.53 -9.07
N THR A 85 28.83 7.06 -10.31
CA THR A 85 28.60 7.91 -11.49
C THR A 85 27.12 7.84 -11.91
N CYS A 86 26.45 8.98 -11.87
CA CYS A 86 25.08 9.15 -12.33
C CYS A 86 25.05 9.21 -13.86
N VAL A 87 24.45 8.21 -14.51
CA VAL A 87 24.47 8.09 -15.99
C VAL A 87 23.14 8.40 -16.65
N ALA A 88 22.06 8.53 -15.87
CA ALA A 88 20.73 8.82 -16.39
C ALA A 88 19.83 9.43 -15.30
N THR A 89 18.69 9.97 -15.74
CA THR A 89 17.58 10.37 -14.86
C THR A 89 16.33 9.60 -15.21
N VAL A 90 15.61 9.09 -14.21
CA VAL A 90 14.41 8.25 -14.35
C VAL A 90 13.23 8.95 -13.67
N TYR A 91 12.17 9.18 -14.46
CA TYR A 91 10.94 9.82 -14.02
C TYR A 91 9.79 8.81 -13.89
N ALA A 92 8.78 9.16 -13.11
CA ALA A 92 7.55 8.38 -13.05
C ALA A 92 6.92 8.27 -14.45
N GLY A 93 6.46 7.07 -14.81
CA GLY A 93 5.90 6.78 -16.14
C GLY A 93 6.91 6.59 -17.27
N ALA A 94 8.22 6.80 -17.04
CA ALA A 94 9.27 6.61 -18.03
C ALA A 94 10.34 5.62 -17.50
N PRO A 95 10.10 4.30 -17.58
CA PRO A 95 11.05 3.29 -17.09
C PRO A 95 12.39 3.35 -17.82
N PHE A 96 13.47 3.12 -17.10
CA PHE A 96 14.81 3.01 -17.68
C PHE A 96 15.02 1.63 -18.31
N ALA A 97 15.33 1.58 -19.60
CA ALA A 97 15.55 0.34 -20.36
C ALA A 97 17.04 -0.04 -20.55
N GLY A 98 17.96 0.78 -20.05
CA GLY A 98 19.40 0.52 -20.16
C GLY A 98 19.92 -0.46 -19.12
N THR A 99 21.17 -0.87 -19.29
CA THR A 99 21.95 -1.62 -18.30
C THR A 99 22.90 -0.69 -17.57
N LEU A 100 23.14 -0.95 -16.27
CA LEU A 100 24.08 -0.20 -15.46
C LEU A 100 25.30 -1.05 -15.13
N ALA A 101 26.48 -0.45 -15.22
CA ALA A 101 27.73 -1.06 -14.78
C ALA A 101 27.93 -0.87 -13.27
N ALA A 102 28.83 -1.67 -12.68
CA ALA A 102 29.24 -1.47 -11.29
C ALA A 102 29.79 -0.05 -11.08
N GLY A 103 29.41 0.58 -9.97
CA GLY A 103 29.77 1.97 -9.69
C GLY A 103 28.90 3.01 -10.41
N GLN A 104 27.88 2.62 -11.18
CA GLN A 104 26.92 3.55 -11.77
C GLN A 104 25.64 3.62 -10.94
N CYS A 105 25.00 4.79 -10.99
CA CYS A 105 23.68 5.03 -10.43
C CYS A 105 22.82 5.79 -11.45
N VAL A 106 21.54 5.92 -11.14
CA VAL A 106 20.65 6.83 -11.86
C VAL A 106 20.02 7.79 -10.87
N ARG A 107 19.85 9.04 -11.28
CA ARG A 107 18.95 9.94 -10.57
C ARG A 107 17.52 9.43 -10.75
N ILE A 108 16.76 9.30 -9.68
CA ILE A 108 15.41 8.75 -9.70
C ILE A 108 14.45 9.66 -8.96
N MET A 109 13.27 9.90 -9.54
CA MET A 109 12.21 10.65 -8.88
C MET A 109 11.25 9.73 -8.14
N THR A 110 10.52 10.27 -7.17
CA THR A 110 9.49 9.59 -6.39
C THR A 110 8.46 8.94 -7.33
N GLY A 111 8.13 7.68 -7.05
CA GLY A 111 7.18 6.90 -7.84
C GLY A 111 7.74 6.31 -9.14
N ALA A 112 8.95 6.68 -9.56
CA ALA A 112 9.60 6.06 -10.71
C ALA A 112 9.97 4.60 -10.43
N VAL A 113 9.81 3.75 -11.46
CA VAL A 113 10.11 2.32 -11.39
C VAL A 113 11.60 2.12 -11.14
N MET A 114 11.95 1.26 -10.19
CA MET A 114 13.34 0.90 -9.92
C MET A 114 13.96 0.24 -11.15
N PRO A 115 15.11 0.73 -11.65
CA PRO A 115 15.84 0.05 -12.71
C PRO A 115 16.30 -1.34 -12.28
N ALA A 116 16.45 -2.25 -13.25
CA ALA A 116 16.91 -3.61 -13.00
C ALA A 116 18.27 -3.62 -12.29
N GLY A 117 18.40 -4.46 -11.26
CA GLY A 117 19.62 -4.60 -10.46
C GLY A 117 19.80 -3.54 -9.37
N LEU A 118 18.97 -2.50 -9.33
CA LEU A 118 19.03 -1.49 -8.27
C LEU A 118 17.97 -1.78 -7.21
N ASP A 119 18.33 -1.63 -5.94
CA ASP A 119 17.44 -1.95 -4.82
C ASP A 119 17.38 -0.87 -3.74
N THR A 120 18.25 0.15 -3.83
CA THR A 120 18.44 1.16 -2.78
C THR A 120 18.41 2.55 -3.39
N VAL A 121 17.79 3.51 -2.70
CA VAL A 121 17.78 4.92 -3.10
C VAL A 121 18.35 5.80 -1.98
N VAL A 122 19.36 6.61 -2.31
CA VAL A 122 19.80 7.69 -1.42
C VAL A 122 19.01 8.96 -1.70
N PRO A 123 18.31 9.55 -0.72
CA PRO A 123 17.67 10.85 -0.90
C PRO A 123 18.70 11.91 -1.27
N GLN A 124 18.38 12.81 -2.20
CA GLN A 124 19.35 13.79 -2.69
C GLN A 124 19.91 14.70 -1.58
N GLU A 125 19.15 14.91 -0.50
CA GLU A 125 19.52 15.64 0.70
C GLU A 125 20.54 14.91 1.60
N LEU A 126 20.76 13.61 1.39
CA LEU A 126 21.69 12.76 2.18
C LEU A 126 22.97 12.37 1.41
N CYS A 127 23.20 12.96 0.25
CA CYS A 127 24.41 12.73 -0.54
C CYS A 127 24.97 14.05 -1.05
N SER A 128 26.25 14.08 -1.42
CA SER A 128 26.84 15.18 -2.18
C SER A 128 26.93 14.80 -3.66
N ALA A 129 26.52 15.72 -4.53
CA ALA A 129 26.62 15.55 -5.97
C ALA A 129 27.48 16.66 -6.57
N SER A 130 28.42 16.30 -7.44
CA SER A 130 29.27 17.23 -8.19
C SER A 130 29.42 16.75 -9.62
N GLY A 131 28.81 17.47 -10.56
CA GLY A 131 28.62 16.98 -11.93
C GLY A 131 27.85 15.65 -11.91
N ASP A 132 28.42 14.63 -12.54
CA ASP A 132 27.84 13.28 -12.59
C ASP A 132 28.30 12.39 -11.42
N GLN A 133 29.11 12.89 -10.50
CA GLN A 133 29.60 12.09 -9.37
C GLN A 133 28.72 12.29 -8.13
N VAL A 134 28.30 11.18 -7.53
CA VAL A 134 27.51 11.14 -6.30
C VAL A 134 28.31 10.45 -5.20
N THR A 135 28.45 11.10 -4.05
CA THR A 135 29.14 10.53 -2.89
C THR A 135 28.16 10.34 -1.73
N ILE A 136 28.18 9.14 -1.16
CA ILE A 136 27.36 8.70 -0.04
C ILE A 136 28.30 8.39 1.11
N ALA A 137 28.07 9.00 2.27
CA ALA A 137 28.89 8.73 3.46
C ALA A 137 28.62 7.31 4.01
N PRO A 138 29.59 6.69 4.69
CA PRO A 138 29.37 5.41 5.36
C PRO A 138 28.27 5.51 6.41
N GLY A 139 27.46 4.46 6.54
CA GLY A 139 26.38 4.40 7.53
C GLY A 139 25.16 5.28 7.24
N THR A 140 25.10 5.99 6.12
CA THR A 140 23.93 6.83 5.75
C THR A 140 22.66 6.01 5.50
N LEU A 141 22.78 4.80 4.94
CA LEU A 141 21.67 3.96 4.52
C LEU A 141 21.93 2.49 4.79
N ARG A 142 20.86 1.70 4.80
CA ARG A 142 20.91 0.24 4.66
C ARG A 142 20.50 -0.18 3.24
N ARG A 143 21.01 -1.32 2.80
CA ARG A 143 20.57 -1.95 1.55
C ARG A 143 19.05 -2.13 1.54
N GLY A 144 18.40 -1.77 0.44
CA GLY A 144 16.96 -1.87 0.24
C GLY A 144 16.17 -0.63 0.67
N GLU A 145 16.83 0.37 1.26
CA GLU A 145 16.15 1.54 1.82
C GLU A 145 15.62 2.49 0.75
N ASN A 146 14.50 3.16 1.06
CA ASN A 146 13.77 4.06 0.17
C ASN A 146 13.27 3.43 -1.14
N ARG A 147 13.23 2.09 -1.22
CA ARG A 147 12.49 1.35 -2.24
C ARG A 147 11.18 0.85 -1.65
N ARG A 148 10.08 1.19 -2.30
CA ARG A 148 8.78 0.57 -2.07
C ARG A 148 8.68 -0.69 -2.90
N ARG A 149 8.26 -1.80 -2.30
CA ARG A 149 8.14 -3.08 -2.98
C ARG A 149 6.79 -3.21 -3.67
N ARG A 150 6.77 -3.90 -4.80
CA ARG A 150 5.53 -4.32 -5.46
C ARG A 150 4.59 -4.98 -4.45
N GLY A 151 3.35 -4.50 -4.39
CA GLY A 151 2.30 -5.06 -3.54
C GLY A 151 2.47 -4.82 -2.05
N GLU A 152 3.38 -3.93 -1.62
CA GLU A 152 3.59 -3.68 -0.18
C GLU A 152 2.38 -3.04 0.51
N ASP A 153 1.57 -2.25 -0.20
CA ASP A 153 0.34 -1.66 0.36
C ASP A 153 -0.82 -2.65 0.26
N LEU A 154 -0.95 -3.28 -0.92
CA LEU A 154 -2.01 -4.21 -1.23
C LEU A 154 -1.55 -5.18 -2.32
N ALA A 155 -1.43 -6.45 -1.98
CA ALA A 155 -1.05 -7.48 -2.94
C ALA A 155 -2.23 -7.95 -3.80
N LEU A 156 -1.93 -8.39 -5.01
CA LEU A 156 -2.90 -9.03 -5.91
C LEU A 156 -3.64 -10.17 -5.20
N GLY A 157 -4.97 -10.16 -5.28
CA GLY A 157 -5.85 -11.16 -4.67
C GLY A 157 -5.99 -11.05 -3.16
N GLN A 158 -5.41 -10.03 -2.52
CA GLN A 158 -5.69 -9.74 -1.11
C GLN A 158 -6.94 -8.87 -0.96
N PRO A 159 -7.75 -9.10 0.09
CA PRO A 159 -8.96 -8.32 0.33
C PRO A 159 -8.61 -6.88 0.69
N ALA A 160 -8.99 -5.95 -0.18
CA ALA A 160 -8.87 -4.51 0.02
C ALA A 160 -9.91 -4.01 1.03
N LEU A 161 -11.14 -4.52 0.91
CA LEU A 161 -12.25 -4.24 1.81
C LEU A 161 -13.00 -5.53 2.10
N ARG A 162 -13.51 -5.67 3.32
CA ARG A 162 -14.32 -6.82 3.73
C ARG A 162 -15.80 -6.49 3.63
N ALA A 163 -16.61 -7.52 3.35
CA ALA A 163 -18.06 -7.44 3.42
C ALA A 163 -18.50 -6.84 4.77
N GLY A 164 -19.58 -6.06 4.74
CA GLY A 164 -20.08 -5.33 5.91
C GLY A 164 -19.43 -3.96 6.14
N ARG A 165 -18.45 -3.55 5.32
CA ARG A 165 -17.87 -2.20 5.36
C ARG A 165 -18.88 -1.16 4.86
N LEU A 166 -18.92 -0.01 5.53
CA LEU A 166 -19.71 1.19 5.18
C LEU A 166 -18.81 2.28 4.57
#